data_AF-A0A3A4F9V7-F1
#
_entry.id   AF-A0A3A4F9V7-F1
#
_cell.length_a   1.000
_cell.length_b   1.000
_cell.length_c   1.000
_cell.angle_alpha   90.00
_cell.angle_beta   90.00
_cell.angle_gamma   90.00
#
_symmetry.space_group_name_H-M   'P 1'
#
loop_
_entity.id
_entity.type
_entity.pdbx_description
1 polymer ?
#
loop_
_entity_poly.entity_id
_entity_poly.type
_entity_poly.pdbx_seq_one_letter_code
_entity_poly.pdbx_strand_id
1 'polypeptide(L)'
;MSADLQHLHSQISDLGSQQPFAVHWQIRTLGSSASGRRTSASIGQGEHNQLASFSTRKVSVLLACLALVHRGDLDLDQRLIVTEEMKDGVQAGIMRNVSSGVELSLEDHLRQMMISSDNICTQLVFEAIAEVTGDALQWVNDYCSWAGMLATLHREIFPRSGDLKWHHSIDHMTVTTPDDQARLLSLLGEAAANHGVADSLYLSPSLCRFAVGLMRQIHTPLLGANASTLKFAEKNGRGLRSLSQVGLALAPEGAAVAAVAVFAEQIPTELPSGRPGRLAAYELFGRIGRAVEQWHLEQSHPSLEPRVDHTTQPTPEESPAFCWTTLTPGTTPRQQTNAPTTLHPLSGVGKLLAALAIAGTETEDPHLLETPVMITAEDRSAAAVGPLRTHTGELTLRLADAMALVIATSDAAASVALRRALKHRQYDLVEAVRSLIESLSQTAPMLEQTVVTAEEEAQGATGDLLIGQSSPQDLVRLLTALAQAGGLTLPTSPDAQEEQGSAAGISRTAAERVLGWMAGVFEPTGLAYGLPGYGPNRVPQWSVSGLELRSSGSAEGWSSVLITRQQGVGPGVGVTVAAAHFSGDTGSAQCLSQRPAETLGELGLAAYRALPGADRLARDGEDLAG
;
A
#
# COMPACT_ATOMS: atom_id res chain seq x y z
N MET A 1 1.66 -25.68 28.40
CA MET A 1 0.90 -24.91 27.40
C MET A 1 -0.58 -25.27 27.54
N SER A 2 -1.52 -24.33 27.41
CA SER A 2 -2.96 -24.67 27.44
C SER A 2 -3.36 -25.41 26.17
N ALA A 3 -4.44 -26.20 26.22
CA ALA A 3 -4.97 -26.93 25.06
C ALA A 3 -5.31 -25.98 23.90
N ASP A 4 -5.86 -24.81 24.20
CA ASP A 4 -6.26 -23.82 23.19
C ASP A 4 -5.05 -23.18 22.50
N LEU A 5 -3.95 -22.95 23.23
CA LEU A 5 -2.72 -22.42 22.62
C LEU A 5 -2.01 -23.48 21.77
N GLN A 6 -2.14 -24.76 22.14
CA GLN A 6 -1.70 -25.88 21.30
C GLN A 6 -2.54 -25.98 20.02
N HIS A 7 -3.85 -25.74 20.10
CA HIS A 7 -4.73 -25.72 18.92
C HIS A 7 -4.33 -24.60 17.95
N LEU A 8 -4.13 -23.37 18.46
CA LEU A 8 -3.63 -22.25 17.66
C LEU A 8 -2.28 -22.57 16.99
N HIS A 9 -1.35 -23.19 17.73
CA HIS A 9 -0.07 -23.61 17.18
C HIS A 9 -0.25 -24.59 16.01
N SER A 10 -1.05 -25.65 16.19
CA SER A 10 -1.33 -26.61 15.11
C SER A 10 -1.97 -25.95 13.89
N GLN A 11 -2.97 -25.08 14.11
CA GLN A 11 -3.65 -24.37 13.02
C GLN A 11 -2.68 -23.53 12.19
N ILE A 12 -1.78 -22.78 12.83
CA ILE A 12 -0.82 -21.93 12.11
C ILE A 12 0.28 -22.76 11.43
N SER A 13 0.77 -23.82 12.08
CA SER A 13 1.68 -24.78 11.44
C SER A 13 1.08 -25.40 10.18
N ASP A 14 -0.21 -25.75 10.22
CA ASP A 14 -0.92 -26.29 9.06
C ASP A 14 -1.06 -25.25 7.94
N LEU A 15 -1.37 -23.99 8.27
CA LEU A 15 -1.40 -22.88 7.31
C LEU A 15 -0.04 -22.69 6.60
N GLY A 16 1.05 -22.74 7.36
CA GLY A 16 2.41 -22.61 6.86
C GLY A 16 2.85 -23.78 5.98
N SER A 17 2.54 -25.02 6.39
CA SER A 17 2.94 -26.23 5.66
C SER A 17 2.24 -26.41 4.30
N GLN A 18 1.10 -25.75 4.10
CA GLN A 18 0.38 -25.70 2.82
C GLN A 18 1.04 -24.77 1.79
N GLN A 19 2.02 -23.95 2.20
CA GLN A 19 2.67 -23.01 1.29
C GLN A 19 3.88 -23.63 0.59
N PRO A 20 4.12 -23.31 -0.69
CA PRO A 20 5.30 -23.77 -1.43
C PRO A 20 6.57 -22.95 -1.13
N PHE A 21 6.54 -22.12 -0.08
CA PHE A 21 7.64 -21.25 0.34
C PHE A 21 7.80 -21.34 1.87
N ALA A 22 8.97 -20.92 2.37
CA ALA A 22 9.27 -21.04 3.80
C ALA A 22 8.46 -20.01 4.62
N VAL A 23 7.92 -20.45 5.75
CA VAL A 23 7.19 -19.60 6.70
C VAL A 23 7.79 -19.77 8.09
N HIS A 24 8.16 -18.64 8.69
CA HIS A 24 8.74 -18.54 10.04
C HIS A 24 7.90 -17.61 10.88
N TRP A 25 7.55 -18.00 12.11
CA TRP A 25 6.64 -17.21 12.90
C TRP A 25 6.83 -17.39 14.41
N GLN A 26 6.39 -16.38 15.16
CA GLN A 26 6.31 -16.37 16.61
C GLN A 26 5.03 -15.64 17.04
N ILE A 27 4.31 -16.22 17.98
CA ILE A 27 3.24 -15.55 18.72
C ILE A 27 3.56 -15.58 20.21
N ARG A 28 3.39 -14.44 20.88
CA ARG A 28 3.50 -14.29 22.34
C ARG A 28 2.17 -13.79 22.87
N THR A 29 1.61 -14.46 23.85
CA THR A 29 0.35 -14.06 24.49
C THR A 29 0.60 -13.03 25.57
N LEU A 30 -0.24 -12.00 25.61
CA LEU A 30 -0.23 -10.96 26.64
C LEU A 30 -1.43 -11.17 27.57
N GLY A 31 -1.20 -11.07 28.88
CA GLY A 31 -2.24 -11.26 29.88
C GLY A 31 -2.99 -9.96 30.19
N SER A 32 -4.33 -10.01 30.23
CA SER A 32 -5.11 -8.99 30.94
C SER A 32 -4.92 -9.18 32.44
N SER A 33 -4.48 -8.12 33.13
CA SER A 33 -4.13 -8.10 34.56
C SER A 33 -5.31 -8.33 35.52
N ALA A 34 -6.51 -8.68 35.05
CA ALA A 34 -7.71 -8.74 35.88
C ALA A 34 -7.73 -9.91 36.91
N SER A 35 -6.94 -10.98 36.73
CA SER A 35 -6.97 -12.16 37.61
C SER A 35 -5.62 -12.56 38.26
N GLY A 36 -4.61 -11.71 38.19
CA GLY A 36 -3.40 -11.83 39.03
C GLY A 36 -2.43 -12.99 38.75
N ARG A 37 -2.69 -13.90 37.80
CA ARG A 37 -1.69 -14.89 37.37
C ARG A 37 -1.98 -15.46 35.97
N ARG A 38 -1.43 -14.82 34.93
CA ARG A 38 -1.18 -15.47 33.63
C ARG A 38 0.27 -15.23 33.26
N THR A 39 1.04 -16.31 33.12
CA THR A 39 2.39 -16.28 32.55
C THR A 39 2.27 -16.06 31.04
N SER A 40 3.02 -15.10 30.50
CA SER A 40 3.20 -14.96 29.05
C SER A 40 3.62 -16.30 28.46
N ALA A 41 2.90 -16.79 27.45
CA ALA A 41 3.22 -18.03 26.76
C ALA A 41 3.57 -17.72 25.31
N SER A 42 4.43 -18.55 24.72
CA SER A 42 4.98 -18.33 23.39
C SER A 42 4.87 -19.61 22.57
N ILE A 43 4.49 -19.48 21.30
CA ILE A 43 4.44 -20.54 20.30
C ILE A 43 5.07 -20.04 19.00
N GLY A 44 5.79 -20.89 18.28
CA GLY A 44 6.49 -20.48 17.08
C GLY A 44 6.99 -21.67 16.28
N GLN A 45 7.40 -21.38 15.04
CA GLN A 45 8.08 -22.33 14.17
C GLN A 45 9.13 -21.59 13.35
N GLY A 46 10.39 -22.02 13.45
CA GLY A 46 11.52 -21.30 12.83
C GLY A 46 11.73 -19.91 13.43
N GLU A 47 11.26 -19.71 14.66
CA GLU A 47 11.23 -18.45 15.40
C GLU A 47 12.61 -17.86 15.67
N HIS A 48 13.65 -18.68 15.62
CA HIS A 48 15.05 -18.29 15.81
C HIS A 48 15.83 -18.19 14.50
N ASN A 49 15.19 -18.43 13.34
CA ASN A 49 15.85 -18.23 12.05
C ASN A 49 16.11 -16.74 11.84
N GLN A 50 17.34 -16.41 11.46
CA GLN A 50 17.72 -15.05 11.15
C GLN A 50 17.33 -14.72 9.70
N LEU A 51 16.56 -13.65 9.54
CA LEU A 51 15.91 -13.28 8.29
C LEU A 51 16.18 -11.81 7.98
N ALA A 52 16.12 -11.44 6.70
CA ALA A 52 16.15 -10.04 6.32
C ALA A 52 14.92 -9.31 6.89
N SER A 53 15.16 -8.27 7.68
CA SER A 53 14.11 -7.53 8.38
C SER A 53 13.31 -6.60 7.45
N PHE A 54 13.94 -6.11 6.38
CA PHE A 54 13.39 -5.07 5.52
C PHE A 54 12.81 -3.92 6.37
N SER A 55 11.52 -3.61 6.21
CA SER A 55 10.87 -2.51 6.92
C SER A 55 10.26 -2.89 8.28
N THR A 56 10.27 -4.15 8.71
CA THR A 56 9.82 -4.50 10.08
C THR A 56 10.77 -3.94 11.13
N ARG A 57 12.05 -3.79 10.78
CA ARG A 57 13.07 -3.13 11.62
C ARG A 57 12.67 -1.73 12.09
N LYS A 58 11.81 -1.03 11.35
CA LYS A 58 11.37 0.35 11.64
C LYS A 58 10.63 0.43 12.97
N VAL A 59 10.08 -0.68 13.49
CA VAL A 59 9.54 -0.74 14.86
C VAL A 59 10.64 -0.48 15.89
N SER A 60 11.80 -1.15 15.78
CA SER A 60 12.93 -0.89 16.68
C SER A 60 13.53 0.51 16.50
N VAL A 61 13.62 1.01 15.26
CA VAL A 61 14.09 2.39 14.98
C VAL A 61 13.16 3.43 15.61
N LEU A 62 11.85 3.24 15.48
CA LEU A 62 10.85 4.10 16.10
C LEU A 62 11.06 4.19 17.61
N LEU A 63 11.17 3.05 18.28
CA LEU A 63 11.29 3.04 19.75
C LEU A 63 12.65 3.59 20.21
N ALA A 64 13.74 3.31 19.48
CA ALA A 64 15.06 3.88 19.75
C ALA A 64 15.08 5.41 19.60
N CYS A 65 14.36 5.96 18.62
CA CYS A 65 14.17 7.40 18.46
C CYS A 65 13.33 7.99 19.61
N LEU A 66 12.21 7.35 19.95
CA LEU A 66 11.34 7.82 21.04
C LEU A 66 12.03 7.76 22.42
N ALA A 67 13.01 6.88 22.61
CA ALA A 67 13.82 6.86 23.83
C ALA A 67 14.69 8.12 23.96
N LEU A 68 15.20 8.65 22.85
CA LEU A 68 15.93 9.93 22.83
C LEU A 68 14.98 11.12 23.03
N VAL A 69 13.76 11.06 22.49
CA VAL A 69 12.70 12.03 22.80
C VAL A 69 12.36 11.99 24.30
N HIS A 70 12.22 10.81 24.88
CA HIS A 70 11.96 10.68 26.31
C HIS A 70 13.08 11.26 27.18
N ARG A 71 14.33 11.09 26.75
CA ARG A 71 15.52 11.67 27.41
C ARG A 71 15.60 13.20 27.28
N GLY A 72 14.88 13.78 26.34
CA GLY A 72 14.88 15.22 26.05
C GLY A 72 15.97 15.65 25.06
N ASP A 73 16.59 14.71 24.36
CA ASP A 73 17.67 15.00 23.41
C ASP A 73 17.15 15.27 22.00
N LEU A 74 15.99 14.70 21.66
CA LEU A 74 15.28 14.98 20.42
C LEU A 74 13.92 15.60 20.74
N ASP A 75 13.50 16.54 19.90
CA ASP A 75 12.15 17.11 19.93
C ASP A 75 11.33 16.53 18.77
N LEU A 76 10.07 16.18 19.03
CA LEU A 76 9.13 15.72 18.00
C LEU A 76 8.78 16.85 17.02
N ASP A 77 8.81 18.10 17.48
CA ASP A 77 8.48 19.27 16.66
C ASP A 77 9.66 19.79 15.81
N GLN A 78 10.89 19.26 16.03
CA GLN A 78 12.05 19.65 15.23
C GLN A 78 11.81 19.37 13.76
N ARG A 79 12.28 20.26 12.89
CA ARG A 79 11.99 20.23 11.46
C ARG A 79 13.15 19.66 10.66
N LEU A 80 12.81 18.76 9.75
CA LEU A 80 13.74 18.06 8.89
C LEU A 80 13.29 18.25 7.43
N ILE A 81 14.25 18.45 6.53
CA ILE A 81 14.00 18.82 5.12
C ILE A 81 14.30 17.64 4.21
N VAL A 82 13.36 17.34 3.30
CA VAL A 82 13.57 16.39 2.21
C VAL A 82 14.37 17.06 1.08
N THR A 83 15.57 16.56 0.81
CA THR A 83 16.46 17.06 -0.25
C THR A 83 16.31 16.23 -1.55
N GLU A 84 16.84 16.72 -2.68
CA GLU A 84 16.82 15.93 -3.93
C GLU A 84 17.76 14.73 -3.85
N GLU A 85 18.92 14.88 -3.20
CA GLU A 85 19.94 13.84 -3.06
C GLU A 85 19.38 12.60 -2.35
N MET A 86 18.47 12.81 -1.39
CA MET A 86 17.81 11.72 -0.66
C MET A 86 16.88 10.87 -1.52
N LYS A 87 16.45 11.34 -2.69
CA LYS A 87 15.49 10.61 -3.53
C LYS A 87 16.16 9.56 -4.41
N ASP A 88 17.48 9.62 -4.59
CA ASP A 88 18.20 8.69 -5.44
C ASP A 88 18.10 7.25 -4.90
N GLY A 89 17.78 6.30 -5.79
CA GLY A 89 17.64 4.87 -5.45
C GLY A 89 16.46 4.50 -4.54
N VAL A 90 15.56 5.43 -4.19
CA VAL A 90 14.44 5.19 -3.25
C VAL A 90 13.31 4.36 -3.85
N GLN A 91 13.15 3.15 -3.31
CA GLN A 91 12.14 2.19 -3.77
C GLN A 91 10.80 2.26 -3.03
N ALA A 92 10.74 2.84 -1.84
CA ALA A 92 9.53 2.87 -1.01
C ALA A 92 9.34 4.22 -0.29
N GLY A 93 8.09 4.65 -0.19
CA GLY A 93 7.71 5.94 0.37
C GLY A 93 6.99 6.84 -0.61
N ILE A 94 6.27 7.81 -0.07
CA ILE A 94 5.57 8.84 -0.84
C ILE A 94 6.42 10.09 -1.04
N MET A 95 7.42 10.33 -0.19
CA MET A 95 8.25 11.54 -0.23
C MET A 95 9.18 11.60 -1.46
N ARG A 96 9.44 10.46 -2.11
CA ARG A 96 10.18 10.44 -3.38
C ARG A 96 9.38 11.08 -4.54
N ASN A 97 8.06 11.17 -4.39
CA ASN A 97 7.14 11.66 -5.42
C ASN A 97 6.78 13.15 -5.22
N VAL A 98 7.28 13.80 -4.16
CA VAL A 98 7.08 15.24 -3.93
C VAL A 98 8.35 16.01 -4.26
N SER A 99 8.22 17.31 -4.55
CA SER A 99 9.37 18.20 -4.76
C SER A 99 10.27 18.26 -3.52
N SER A 100 11.57 18.50 -3.71
CA SER A 100 12.47 18.79 -2.57
C SER A 100 12.13 20.11 -1.89
N GLY A 101 12.69 20.31 -0.70
CA GLY A 101 12.44 21.47 0.14
C GLY A 101 11.19 21.31 1.00
N VAL A 102 10.49 20.18 0.91
CA VAL A 102 9.41 19.84 1.84
C VAL A 102 9.99 19.64 3.23
N GLU A 103 9.47 20.40 4.18
CA GLU A 103 9.87 20.38 5.58
C GLU A 103 8.76 19.73 6.41
N LEU A 104 9.10 18.71 7.20
CA LEU A 104 8.16 18.05 8.12
C LEU A 104 8.76 17.95 9.51
N SER A 105 7.91 17.80 10.53
CA SER A 105 8.37 17.53 11.90
C SER A 105 9.00 16.14 12.00
N LEU A 106 9.85 15.88 13.01
CA LEU A 106 10.31 14.53 13.33
C LEU A 106 9.12 13.59 13.58
N GLU A 107 8.05 14.08 14.20
CA GLU A 107 6.83 13.31 14.36
C GLU A 107 6.25 12.83 13.03
N ASP A 108 6.14 13.72 12.04
CA ASP A 108 5.63 13.39 10.70
C ASP A 108 6.56 12.42 9.96
N HIS A 109 7.86 12.49 10.19
CA HIS A 109 8.83 11.52 9.68
C HIS A 109 8.59 10.14 10.28
N LEU A 110 8.38 10.05 11.60
CA LEU A 110 8.01 8.79 12.26
C LEU A 110 6.67 8.26 11.74
N ARG A 111 5.69 9.13 11.50
CA ARG A 111 4.39 8.77 10.90
C ARG A 111 4.58 8.15 9.52
N GLN A 112 5.30 8.80 8.59
CA GLN A 112 5.53 8.25 7.25
C GLN A 112 6.39 6.98 7.26
N MET A 113 7.39 6.92 8.14
CA MET A 113 8.20 5.73 8.35
C MET A 113 7.33 4.51 8.72
N MET A 114 6.26 4.70 9.50
CA MET A 114 5.37 3.62 9.92
C MET A 114 4.20 3.37 8.95
N ILE A 115 3.59 4.43 8.43
CA ILE A 115 2.36 4.40 7.62
C ILE A 115 2.63 3.91 6.20
N SER A 116 3.45 4.66 5.46
CA SER A 116 3.79 4.40 4.06
C SER A 116 5.11 3.63 3.91
N SER A 117 5.77 3.34 5.04
CA SER A 117 7.09 2.73 5.06
C SER A 117 8.14 3.57 4.32
N ASP A 118 8.05 4.89 4.43
CA ASP A 118 8.88 5.82 3.68
C ASP A 118 10.37 5.71 4.05
N ASN A 119 11.22 5.47 3.06
CA ASN A 119 12.65 5.30 3.27
C ASN A 119 13.41 6.63 3.40
N ILE A 120 12.93 7.72 2.79
CA ILE A 120 13.49 9.06 2.97
C ILE A 120 13.24 9.50 4.42
N CYS A 121 12.00 9.36 4.90
CA CYS A 121 11.70 9.66 6.29
C CYS A 121 12.47 8.77 7.26
N THR A 122 12.70 7.49 6.91
CA THR A 122 13.53 6.60 7.73
C THR A 122 14.97 7.10 7.80
N GLN A 123 15.55 7.52 6.68
CA GLN A 123 16.90 8.07 6.64
C GLN A 123 17.02 9.33 7.52
N LEU A 124 16.09 10.27 7.38
CA LEU A 124 16.06 11.50 8.18
C LEU A 124 15.88 11.22 9.69
N VAL A 125 15.15 10.15 10.06
CA VAL A 125 15.11 9.69 11.46
C VAL A 125 16.48 9.17 11.93
N PHE A 126 17.20 8.42 11.09
CA PHE A 126 18.58 8.00 11.42
C PHE A 126 19.53 9.20 11.51
N GLU A 127 19.38 10.22 10.65
CA GLU A 127 20.16 11.45 10.72
C GLU A 127 19.92 12.21 12.03
N ALA A 128 18.65 12.36 12.45
CA ALA A 128 18.30 12.97 13.73
C ALA A 128 18.90 12.18 14.93
N ILE A 129 18.86 10.84 14.89
CA ILE A 129 19.53 10.01 15.90
C ILE A 129 21.05 10.27 15.89
N ALA A 130 21.67 10.27 14.71
CA ALA A 130 23.12 10.45 14.57
C ALA A 130 23.59 11.82 15.08
N GLU A 131 22.78 12.87 14.91
CA GLU A 131 23.08 14.21 15.40
C GLU A 131 23.33 14.23 16.92
N VAL A 132 22.55 13.45 17.69
CA VAL A 132 22.64 13.43 19.15
C VAL A 132 23.46 12.27 19.71
N THR A 133 23.64 11.18 18.97
CA THR A 133 24.41 10.00 19.43
C THR A 133 25.80 9.87 18.80
N GLY A 134 26.06 10.55 17.69
CA GLY A 134 27.28 10.41 16.88
C GLY A 134 27.32 9.16 15.98
N ASP A 135 26.54 8.12 16.30
CA ASP A 135 26.38 6.91 15.49
C ASP A 135 24.96 6.34 15.68
N ALA A 136 24.13 6.48 14.66
CA ALA A 136 22.74 6.03 14.73
C ALA A 136 22.59 4.51 14.62
N LEU A 137 23.46 3.82 13.88
CA LEU A 137 23.37 2.36 13.76
C LEU A 137 23.77 1.70 15.07
N GLN A 138 24.85 2.19 15.69
CA GLN A 138 25.27 1.68 17.00
C GLN A 138 24.18 1.94 18.06
N TRP A 139 23.60 3.14 18.12
CA TRP A 139 22.52 3.45 19.05
C TRP A 139 21.31 2.51 18.88
N VAL A 140 20.86 2.28 17.65
CA VAL A 140 19.72 1.40 17.40
C VAL A 140 20.04 -0.06 17.75
N ASN A 141 21.27 -0.52 17.48
CA ASN A 141 21.72 -1.86 17.87
C ASN A 141 21.80 -2.03 19.39
N ASP A 142 22.31 -1.03 20.10
CA ASP A 142 22.34 -1.01 21.56
C ASP A 142 20.91 -1.05 22.14
N TYR A 143 20.00 -0.25 21.56
CA TYR A 143 18.59 -0.28 21.93
C TYR A 143 17.95 -1.65 21.70
N CYS A 144 18.20 -2.30 20.55
CA CYS A 144 17.77 -3.66 20.29
C CYS A 144 18.29 -4.64 21.36
N SER A 145 19.56 -4.55 21.74
CA SER A 145 20.16 -5.35 22.80
C SER A 145 19.49 -5.13 24.15
N TRP A 146 19.22 -3.87 24.53
CA TRP A 146 18.52 -3.53 25.78
C TRP A 146 17.09 -4.07 25.82
N ALA A 147 16.36 -4.03 24.70
CA ALA A 147 15.04 -4.64 24.56
C ALA A 147 15.10 -6.19 24.50
N GLY A 148 16.30 -6.77 24.44
CA GLY A 148 16.57 -8.19 24.36
C GLY A 148 16.31 -8.81 22.99
N MET A 149 16.39 -8.02 21.93
CA MET A 149 16.37 -8.46 20.53
C MET A 149 17.78 -8.88 20.09
N LEU A 150 18.28 -9.98 20.67
CA LEU A 150 19.71 -10.34 20.62
C LEU A 150 20.18 -10.81 19.23
N ALA A 151 19.25 -11.19 18.35
CA ALA A 151 19.55 -11.65 16.99
C ALA A 151 19.22 -10.60 15.92
N THR A 152 18.81 -9.40 16.35
CA THR A 152 18.50 -8.26 15.49
C THR A 152 19.71 -7.36 15.36
N LEU A 153 20.14 -7.11 14.12
CA LEU A 153 21.33 -6.34 13.84
C LEU A 153 21.10 -5.43 12.63
N HIS A 154 21.13 -4.12 12.88
CA HIS A 154 21.09 -3.07 11.88
C HIS A 154 22.48 -2.85 11.29
N ARG A 155 22.60 -3.06 9.98
CA ARG A 155 23.86 -2.94 9.22
C ARG A 155 23.86 -1.80 8.20
N GLU A 156 22.69 -1.24 7.91
CA GLU A 156 22.51 -0.21 6.88
C GLU A 156 21.46 0.81 7.32
N ILE A 157 21.64 2.10 7.01
CA ILE A 157 20.59 3.12 7.22
C ILE A 157 19.52 3.02 6.13
N PHE A 158 19.97 2.74 4.91
CA PHE A 158 19.13 2.72 3.73
C PHE A 158 19.27 1.38 3.00
N PRO A 159 18.22 0.54 2.99
CA PRO A 159 18.25 -0.71 2.28
C PRO A 159 18.17 -0.44 0.76
N ARG A 160 19.28 -0.66 0.05
CA ARG A 160 19.33 -0.56 -1.42
C ARG A 160 18.70 -1.79 -2.08
N SER A 161 17.44 -2.05 -1.77
CA SER A 161 16.73 -3.26 -2.21
C SER A 161 16.55 -3.33 -3.72
N GLY A 162 16.65 -2.21 -4.44
CA GLY A 162 16.62 -2.16 -5.91
C GLY A 162 17.86 -2.77 -6.57
N ASP A 163 18.99 -2.78 -5.87
CA ASP A 163 20.27 -3.29 -6.38
C ASP A 163 20.45 -4.80 -6.11
N LEU A 164 19.52 -5.40 -5.37
CA LEU A 164 19.58 -6.81 -5.00
C LEU A 164 19.28 -7.68 -6.22
N LYS A 165 20.16 -8.67 -6.44
CA LYS A 165 19.86 -9.80 -7.32
C LYS A 165 18.73 -10.64 -6.72
N TRP A 166 17.98 -11.34 -7.60
CA TRP A 166 16.89 -12.25 -7.18
C TRP A 166 17.33 -13.21 -6.08
N HIS A 167 18.48 -13.87 -6.29
CA HIS A 167 19.21 -14.59 -5.26
C HIS A 167 20.29 -13.69 -4.66
N HIS A 168 20.10 -13.29 -3.40
CA HIS A 168 21.06 -12.51 -2.62
C HIS A 168 21.24 -13.15 -1.23
N SER A 169 22.41 -12.93 -0.65
CA SER A 169 22.68 -13.23 0.77
C SER A 169 22.11 -12.14 1.68
N ILE A 170 21.81 -12.51 2.92
CA ILE A 170 21.38 -11.59 3.98
C ILE A 170 22.55 -11.06 4.83
N ASP A 171 23.79 -11.52 4.59
CA ASP A 171 24.96 -11.23 5.45
C ASP A 171 25.23 -9.74 5.66
N HIS A 172 24.96 -8.93 4.62
CA HIS A 172 25.16 -7.49 4.64
C HIS A 172 23.88 -6.70 4.92
N MET A 173 22.75 -7.38 5.07
CA MET A 173 21.45 -6.75 5.28
C MET A 173 21.17 -6.54 6.76
N THR A 174 20.23 -5.66 7.07
CA THR A 174 19.66 -5.64 8.42
C THR A 174 18.78 -6.86 8.67
N VAL A 175 19.08 -7.59 9.72
CA VAL A 175 18.46 -8.89 10.04
C VAL A 175 17.73 -8.88 11.37
N THR A 176 16.82 -9.83 11.55
CA THR A 176 16.02 -10.05 12.77
C THR A 176 15.57 -11.50 12.82
N THR A 177 14.94 -11.92 13.93
CA THR A 177 14.18 -13.17 14.03
C THR A 177 12.70 -12.88 14.30
N PRO A 178 11.77 -13.84 14.03
CA PRO A 178 10.40 -13.74 14.52
C PRO A 178 10.32 -13.58 16.05
N ASP A 179 11.19 -14.28 16.80
CA ASP A 179 11.22 -14.19 18.26
C ASP A 179 11.55 -12.77 18.76
N ASP A 180 12.58 -12.14 18.20
CA ASP A 180 12.99 -10.78 18.58
C ASP A 180 11.88 -9.76 18.31
N GLN A 181 11.22 -9.84 17.15
CA GLN A 181 10.13 -8.93 16.80
C GLN A 181 8.92 -9.13 17.72
N ALA A 182 8.50 -10.38 17.95
CA ALA A 182 7.40 -10.67 18.85
C ALA A 182 7.73 -10.25 20.30
N ARG A 183 8.99 -10.38 20.73
CA ARG A 183 9.46 -9.93 22.05
C ARG A 183 9.35 -8.41 22.19
N LEU A 184 9.88 -7.64 21.24
CA LEU A 184 9.81 -6.18 21.27
C LEU A 184 8.34 -5.71 21.31
N LEU A 185 7.50 -6.32 20.48
CA LEU A 185 6.07 -6.01 20.44
C LEU A 185 5.38 -6.36 21.77
N SER A 186 5.67 -7.52 22.36
CA SER A 186 5.13 -7.90 23.68
C SER A 186 5.47 -6.85 24.74
N LEU A 187 6.74 -6.42 24.79
CA LEU A 187 7.17 -5.37 25.71
C LEU A 187 6.46 -4.04 25.45
N LEU A 188 6.32 -3.64 24.18
CA LEU A 188 5.60 -2.43 23.79
C LEU A 188 4.13 -2.47 24.21
N GLY A 189 3.46 -3.60 24.00
CA GLY A 189 2.05 -3.80 24.37
C GLY A 189 1.83 -3.70 25.88
N GLU A 190 2.73 -4.28 26.69
CA GLU A 190 2.68 -4.18 28.15
C GLU A 190 3.04 -2.77 28.65
N ALA A 191 4.09 -2.17 28.08
CA ALA A 191 4.58 -0.82 28.43
C ALA A 191 3.53 0.28 28.20
N ALA A 192 2.64 0.11 27.23
CA ALA A 192 1.54 1.04 26.97
C ALA A 192 0.61 1.24 28.18
N ALA A 193 0.56 0.28 29.12
CA ALA A 193 -0.24 0.32 30.33
C ALA A 193 0.58 0.19 31.64
N ASN A 194 1.88 -0.14 31.57
CA ASN A 194 2.72 -0.41 32.73
C ASN A 194 4.00 0.44 32.73
N HIS A 195 4.11 1.34 33.72
CA HIS A 195 5.28 2.21 33.89
C HIS A 195 6.59 1.43 34.04
N GLY A 196 6.64 0.36 34.83
CA GLY A 196 7.89 -0.37 35.04
C GLY A 196 8.41 -1.06 33.78
N VAL A 197 7.51 -1.54 32.91
CA VAL A 197 7.89 -2.11 31.62
C VAL A 197 8.29 -0.99 30.63
N ALA A 198 7.59 0.15 30.64
CA ALA A 198 7.96 1.30 29.83
C ALA A 198 9.36 1.84 30.20
N ASP A 199 9.66 1.95 31.50
CA ASP A 199 10.97 2.37 32.00
C ASP A 199 12.08 1.41 31.52
N SER A 200 11.80 0.10 31.45
CA SER A 200 12.76 -0.89 30.91
C SER A 200 13.04 -0.73 29.41
N LEU A 201 12.15 -0.05 28.68
CA LEU A 201 12.33 0.36 27.29
C LEU A 201 12.89 1.79 27.16
N TYR A 202 13.20 2.47 28.27
CA TYR A 202 13.56 3.90 28.29
C TYR A 202 12.48 4.80 27.66
N LEU A 203 11.22 4.45 27.89
CA LEU A 203 10.06 5.17 27.35
C LEU A 203 9.06 5.47 28.48
N SER A 204 8.14 6.38 28.19
CA SER A 204 6.92 6.56 28.99
C SER A 204 5.75 5.76 28.39
N PRO A 205 4.74 5.36 29.20
CA PRO A 205 3.54 4.72 28.66
C PRO A 205 2.82 5.54 27.57
N SER A 206 2.89 6.87 27.65
CA SER A 206 2.37 7.77 26.59
C SER A 206 3.11 7.61 25.27
N LEU A 207 4.43 7.51 25.29
CA LEU A 207 5.23 7.28 24.06
C LEU A 207 5.01 5.87 23.51
N CYS A 208 4.84 4.87 24.37
CA CYS A 208 4.45 3.52 23.95
C CYS A 208 3.08 3.52 23.26
N ARG A 209 2.07 4.21 23.82
CA ARG A 209 0.75 4.38 23.19
C ARG A 209 0.84 5.16 21.89
N PHE A 210 1.69 6.19 21.82
CA PHE A 210 1.96 6.92 20.59
C PHE A 210 2.52 5.99 19.50
N ALA A 211 3.53 5.18 19.81
CA ALA A 211 4.11 4.21 18.88
C ALA A 211 3.08 3.18 18.38
N VAL A 212 2.27 2.61 19.29
CA VAL A 212 1.15 1.72 18.93
C VAL A 212 0.16 2.45 18.03
N GLY A 213 -0.15 3.72 18.33
CA GLY A 213 -1.01 4.58 17.52
C GLY A 213 -0.52 4.74 16.09
N LEU A 214 0.79 4.96 15.90
CA LEU A 214 1.40 5.04 14.56
C LEU A 214 1.27 3.72 13.79
N MET A 215 1.56 2.59 14.45
CA MET A 215 1.48 1.26 13.85
C MET A 215 0.05 0.86 13.43
N ARG A 216 -0.99 1.42 14.06
CA ARG A 216 -2.40 1.20 13.66
C ARG A 216 -2.79 1.88 12.35
N GLN A 217 -1.97 2.81 11.85
CA GLN A 217 -2.27 3.62 10.67
C GLN A 217 -1.57 3.09 9.41
N ILE A 218 -0.97 1.89 9.44
CA ILE A 218 -0.26 1.33 8.29
C ILE A 218 -1.14 1.32 7.04
N HIS A 219 -0.57 1.70 5.89
CA HIS A 219 -1.28 1.76 4.61
C HIS A 219 -1.68 0.38 4.08
N THR A 220 -0.94 -0.67 4.44
CA THR A 220 -1.18 -2.04 3.96
C THR A 220 -1.28 -3.02 5.14
N PRO A 221 -2.38 -2.98 5.91
CA PRO A 221 -2.59 -3.94 6.97
C PRO A 221 -2.77 -5.35 6.38
N LEU A 222 -2.27 -6.37 7.07
CA LEU A 222 -2.35 -7.75 6.60
C LEU A 222 -2.82 -8.70 7.71
N LEU A 223 -2.30 -8.60 8.93
CA LEU A 223 -2.82 -9.41 10.06
C LEU A 223 -4.25 -9.00 10.39
N GLY A 224 -4.52 -7.69 10.39
CA GLY A 224 -5.86 -7.17 10.68
C GLY A 224 -6.87 -7.33 9.54
N ALA A 225 -6.45 -7.77 8.35
CA ALA A 225 -7.29 -7.71 7.15
C ALA A 225 -8.52 -8.64 7.22
N ASN A 226 -8.38 -9.78 7.89
CA ASN A 226 -9.45 -10.78 8.09
C ASN A 226 -9.98 -10.84 9.52
N ALA A 227 -9.56 -9.93 10.40
CA ALA A 227 -10.05 -9.85 11.76
C ALA A 227 -11.33 -8.99 11.82
N SER A 228 -12.36 -9.45 12.53
CA SER A 228 -13.64 -8.73 12.64
C SER A 228 -13.74 -7.88 13.90
N THR A 229 -13.17 -8.37 15.00
CA THR A 229 -13.30 -7.87 16.36
C THR A 229 -11.98 -7.29 16.86
N LEU A 230 -10.88 -8.04 16.72
CA LEU A 230 -9.55 -7.55 17.05
C LEU A 230 -9.08 -6.53 16.01
N LYS A 231 -8.29 -5.57 16.49
CA LYS A 231 -7.52 -4.65 15.64
C LYS A 231 -6.05 -5.01 15.74
N PHE A 232 -5.28 -4.62 14.73
CA PHE A 232 -3.83 -4.82 14.73
C PHE A 232 -3.10 -3.49 14.63
N ALA A 233 -2.09 -3.32 15.46
CA ALA A 233 -1.06 -2.30 15.30
C ALA A 233 0.16 -3.00 14.69
N GLU A 234 0.45 -2.77 13.42
CA GLU A 234 1.34 -3.64 12.66
C GLU A 234 2.31 -2.90 11.74
N LYS A 235 3.40 -3.59 11.37
CA LYS A 235 4.41 -3.13 10.42
C LYS A 235 4.77 -4.26 9.46
N ASN A 236 4.83 -3.93 8.18
CA ASN A 236 5.26 -4.85 7.15
C ASN A 236 6.75 -4.70 6.79
N GLY A 237 7.32 -5.77 6.25
CA GLY A 237 8.59 -5.80 5.56
C GLY A 237 8.42 -6.39 4.17
N ARG A 238 9.06 -5.77 3.17
CA ARG A 238 8.94 -6.18 1.76
C ARG A 238 10.32 -6.28 1.15
N GLY A 239 10.70 -7.50 0.81
CA GLY A 239 11.87 -7.81 0.02
C GLY A 239 11.51 -8.20 -1.41
N LEU A 240 12.56 -8.56 -2.16
CA LEU A 240 12.44 -9.05 -3.53
C LEU A 240 11.66 -10.37 -3.61
N ARG A 241 11.98 -11.31 -2.72
CA ARG A 241 11.38 -12.65 -2.61
C ARG A 241 10.90 -13.00 -1.20
N SER A 242 10.71 -11.98 -0.37
CA SER A 242 10.32 -12.16 1.03
C SER A 242 9.29 -11.12 1.43
N LEU A 243 8.40 -11.54 2.32
CA LEU A 243 7.42 -10.68 2.97
C LEU A 243 7.42 -10.96 4.45
N SER A 244 7.15 -9.93 5.24
CA SER A 244 6.97 -10.10 6.67
C SER A 244 5.92 -9.15 7.19
N GLN A 245 5.27 -9.57 8.27
CA GLN A 245 4.27 -8.80 8.98
C GLN A 245 4.47 -9.04 10.47
N VAL A 246 4.63 -7.95 11.23
CA VAL A 246 4.76 -8.01 12.69
C VAL A 246 3.73 -7.06 13.29
N GLY A 247 3.09 -7.44 14.39
CA GLY A 247 2.09 -6.57 14.99
C GLY A 247 1.58 -7.01 16.36
N LEU A 248 0.87 -6.09 16.99
CA LEU A 248 0.14 -6.29 18.23
C LEU A 248 -1.34 -6.45 17.93
N ALA A 249 -1.90 -7.58 18.32
CA ALA A 249 -3.34 -7.80 18.36
C ALA A 249 -3.92 -7.03 19.55
N LEU A 250 -4.93 -6.22 19.30
CA LEU A 250 -5.57 -5.32 20.26
C LEU A 250 -7.06 -5.69 20.38
N ALA A 251 -7.53 -5.87 21.61
CA ALA A 251 -8.95 -5.98 21.92
C ALA A 251 -9.69 -4.68 21.55
N PRO A 252 -11.04 -4.70 21.43
CA PRO A 252 -11.83 -3.50 21.09
C PRO A 252 -11.55 -2.29 21.99
N GLU A 253 -11.29 -2.52 23.28
CA GLU A 253 -10.90 -1.51 24.27
C GLU A 253 -9.47 -0.99 24.11
N GLY A 254 -8.69 -1.56 23.20
CA GLY A 254 -7.31 -1.18 22.91
C GLY A 254 -6.24 -1.93 23.72
N ALA A 255 -6.63 -2.85 24.60
CA ALA A 255 -5.69 -3.68 25.36
C ALA A 255 -4.96 -4.67 24.44
N ALA A 256 -3.64 -4.80 24.59
CA ALA A 256 -2.86 -5.76 23.83
C ALA A 256 -3.09 -7.19 24.33
N VAL A 257 -3.36 -8.12 23.42
CA VAL A 257 -3.70 -9.52 23.74
C VAL A 257 -2.67 -10.53 23.20
N ALA A 258 -2.00 -10.20 22.11
CA ALA A 258 -0.94 -11.02 21.54
C ALA A 258 0.03 -10.16 20.71
N ALA A 259 1.30 -10.53 20.70
CA ALA A 259 2.28 -10.08 19.74
C ALA A 259 2.49 -11.18 18.69
N VAL A 260 2.47 -10.81 17.42
CA VAL A 260 2.56 -11.72 16.27
C VAL A 260 3.70 -11.26 15.38
N ALA A 261 4.57 -12.17 14.98
CA ALA A 261 5.58 -11.95 13.96
C ALA A 261 5.56 -13.11 12.98
N VAL A 262 5.40 -12.82 11.70
CA VAL A 262 5.41 -13.81 10.62
C VAL A 262 6.26 -13.32 9.45
N PHE A 263 7.06 -14.23 8.91
CA PHE A 263 7.97 -14.02 7.79
C PHE A 263 7.76 -15.14 6.78
N ALA A 264 7.56 -14.77 5.53
CA ALA A 264 7.54 -15.66 4.38
C ALA A 264 8.76 -15.38 3.50
N GLU A 265 9.53 -16.39 3.17
CA GLU A 265 10.78 -16.27 2.40
C GLU A 265 10.82 -17.20 1.21
N GLN A 266 11.60 -16.80 0.20
CA GLN A 266 11.72 -17.52 -1.07
C GLN A 266 10.37 -17.67 -1.78
N ILE A 267 9.53 -16.64 -1.66
CA ILE A 267 8.24 -16.58 -2.33
C ILE A 267 8.51 -16.55 -3.85
N PRO A 268 8.06 -17.56 -4.61
CA PRO A 268 8.22 -17.54 -6.05
C PRO A 268 7.32 -16.47 -6.66
N THR A 269 7.66 -15.99 -7.86
CA THR A 269 6.80 -15.04 -8.58
C THR A 269 5.43 -15.64 -8.86
N GLU A 270 5.40 -16.94 -9.15
CA GLU A 270 4.21 -17.71 -9.47
C GLU A 270 4.28 -19.09 -8.79
N LEU A 271 3.16 -19.55 -8.24
CA LEU A 271 2.99 -20.87 -7.65
C LEU A 271 2.73 -21.91 -8.75
N PRO A 272 2.90 -23.22 -8.48
CA PRO A 272 2.55 -24.27 -9.44
C PRO A 272 1.10 -24.25 -9.94
N SER A 273 0.19 -23.65 -9.17
CA SER A 273 -1.21 -23.43 -9.55
C SER A 273 -1.40 -22.30 -10.57
N GLY A 274 -0.34 -21.59 -10.93
CA GLY A 274 -0.40 -20.36 -11.70
C GLY A 274 -0.86 -19.16 -10.88
N ARG A 275 -0.85 -19.22 -9.54
CA ARG A 275 -1.23 -18.09 -8.69
C ARG A 275 -0.02 -17.26 -8.30
N PRO A 276 -0.07 -15.93 -8.17
CA PRO A 276 1.10 -15.14 -7.75
C PRO A 276 1.52 -15.52 -6.32
N GLY A 277 2.80 -15.85 -6.10
CA GLY A 277 3.24 -16.31 -4.78
C GLY A 277 3.05 -15.27 -3.67
N ARG A 278 3.15 -13.98 -4.03
CA ARG A 278 2.96 -12.87 -3.10
C ARG A 278 1.53 -12.76 -2.59
N LEU A 279 0.56 -13.02 -3.47
CA LEU A 279 -0.86 -13.06 -3.11
C LEU A 279 -1.12 -14.15 -2.07
N ALA A 280 -0.52 -15.33 -2.25
CA ALA A 280 -0.62 -16.41 -1.28
C ALA A 280 -0.03 -16.05 0.08
N ALA A 281 1.09 -15.32 0.11
CA ALA A 281 1.67 -14.83 1.37
C ALA A 281 0.78 -13.78 2.08
N TYR A 282 0.11 -12.88 1.34
CA TYR A 282 -0.82 -11.92 1.94
C TYR A 282 -2.04 -12.59 2.57
N GLU A 283 -2.64 -13.55 1.86
CA GLU A 283 -3.74 -14.37 2.37
C GLU A 283 -3.34 -15.17 3.59
N LEU A 284 -2.15 -15.77 3.58
CA LEU A 284 -1.59 -16.46 4.73
C LEU A 284 -1.56 -15.54 5.96
N PHE A 285 -1.06 -14.31 5.82
CA PHE A 285 -0.96 -13.37 6.95
C PHE A 285 -2.35 -12.98 7.47
N GLY A 286 -3.32 -12.75 6.58
CA GLY A 286 -4.71 -12.52 6.97
C GLY A 286 -5.32 -13.69 7.74
N ARG A 287 -5.11 -14.93 7.25
CA ARG A 287 -5.58 -16.16 7.92
C ARG A 287 -4.94 -16.35 9.30
N ILE A 288 -3.66 -16.01 9.45
CA ILE A 288 -2.98 -16.03 10.77
C ILE A 288 -3.61 -15.03 11.73
N GLY A 289 -3.87 -13.79 11.28
CA GLY A 289 -4.54 -12.79 12.12
C GLY A 289 -5.94 -13.22 12.58
N ARG A 290 -6.71 -13.87 11.69
CA ARG A 290 -8.02 -14.46 12.03
C ARG A 290 -7.90 -15.62 13.02
N ALA A 291 -6.90 -16.48 12.89
CA ALA A 291 -6.66 -17.57 13.85
C ALA A 291 -6.34 -17.02 15.26
N VAL A 292 -5.54 -15.96 15.34
CA VAL A 292 -5.26 -15.26 16.62
C VAL A 292 -6.52 -14.67 17.23
N GLU A 293 -7.39 -14.07 16.43
CA GLU A 293 -8.69 -13.58 16.88
C GLU A 293 -9.59 -14.70 17.42
N GLN A 294 -9.72 -15.79 16.68
CA GLN A 294 -10.53 -16.94 17.10
C GLN A 294 -10.07 -17.48 18.45
N TRP A 295 -8.77 -17.71 18.60
CA TRP A 295 -8.17 -18.12 19.87
C TRP A 295 -8.53 -17.17 21.02
N HIS A 296 -8.43 -15.85 20.80
CA HIS A 296 -8.74 -14.86 21.83
C HIS A 296 -10.22 -14.87 22.24
N LEU A 297 -11.14 -15.04 21.28
CA LEU A 297 -12.58 -15.10 21.54
C LEU A 297 -12.95 -16.35 22.34
N GLU A 298 -12.37 -17.50 22.01
CA GLU A 298 -12.55 -18.77 22.74
C GLU A 298 -12.06 -18.67 24.20
N GLN A 299 -10.95 -17.94 24.43
CA GLN A 299 -10.46 -17.66 25.80
C GLN A 299 -11.40 -16.79 26.63
N SER A 300 -12.10 -15.85 25.99
CA SER A 300 -12.91 -14.84 26.66
C SER A 300 -14.34 -15.32 26.97
N HIS A 301 -14.83 -16.32 26.22
CA HIS A 301 -16.17 -16.89 26.38
C HIS A 301 -16.19 -18.43 26.20
N PRO A 302 -15.72 -19.22 27.18
CA PRO A 302 -15.60 -20.68 27.07
C PRO A 302 -16.94 -21.45 27.00
N SER A 303 -18.08 -20.76 27.11
CA SER A 303 -19.44 -21.34 27.13
C SER A 303 -20.30 -20.98 25.92
N LEU A 304 -19.72 -20.35 24.88
CA LEU A 304 -20.35 -20.36 23.57
C LEU A 304 -20.08 -21.73 22.95
N GLU A 305 -21.13 -22.50 22.65
CA GLU A 305 -21.00 -23.67 21.76
C GLU A 305 -20.19 -23.25 20.54
N PRO A 306 -19.34 -24.14 19.97
CA PRO A 306 -18.66 -23.83 18.73
C PRO A 306 -19.74 -23.37 17.76
N ARG A 307 -19.69 -22.09 17.37
CA ARG A 307 -20.49 -21.63 16.24
C ARG A 307 -20.02 -22.51 15.11
N VAL A 308 -20.81 -23.52 14.79
CA VAL A 308 -20.76 -24.17 13.49
C VAL A 308 -20.88 -22.99 12.56
N ASP A 309 -19.78 -22.68 11.88
CA ASP A 309 -19.87 -21.87 10.69
C ASP A 309 -20.90 -22.59 9.84
N HIS A 310 -22.13 -22.07 9.85
CA HIS A 310 -22.81 -21.98 8.58
C HIS A 310 -21.82 -21.21 7.73
N THR A 311 -20.98 -21.95 6.99
CA THR A 311 -20.64 -21.58 5.64
C THR A 311 -22.00 -21.29 5.01
N THR A 312 -22.48 -20.06 5.18
CA THR A 312 -23.54 -19.50 4.39
C THR A 312 -23.10 -19.86 2.99
N GLN A 313 -23.91 -20.69 2.32
CA GLN A 313 -23.72 -20.95 0.90
C GLN A 313 -23.38 -19.60 0.29
N PRO A 314 -22.30 -19.48 -0.50
CA PRO A 314 -21.98 -18.22 -1.13
C PRO A 314 -23.27 -17.74 -1.79
N THR A 315 -23.83 -16.65 -1.28
CA THR A 315 -24.79 -15.86 -2.03
C THR A 315 -24.17 -15.67 -3.40
N PRO A 316 -24.92 -15.88 -4.49
CA PRO A 316 -24.37 -15.96 -5.84
C PRO A 316 -23.33 -14.85 -6.00
N GLU A 317 -22.07 -15.24 -6.20
CA GLU A 317 -20.95 -14.32 -6.26
C GLU A 317 -21.28 -13.27 -7.33
N GLU A 318 -21.52 -12.03 -6.90
CA GLU A 318 -21.60 -10.93 -7.85
C GLU A 318 -20.23 -10.83 -8.51
N SER A 319 -20.18 -11.26 -9.77
CA SER A 319 -18.97 -11.16 -10.56
C SER A 319 -18.69 -9.68 -10.80
N PRO A 320 -17.49 -9.18 -10.48
CA PRO A 320 -17.14 -7.78 -10.75
C PRO A 320 -17.31 -7.46 -12.23
N ALA A 321 -17.77 -6.24 -12.53
CA ALA A 321 -17.81 -5.76 -13.89
C ALA A 321 -16.38 -5.53 -14.37
N PHE A 322 -15.88 -6.36 -15.30
CA PHE A 322 -14.49 -6.36 -15.74
C PHE A 322 -14.40 -6.29 -17.26
N CYS A 323 -13.48 -5.46 -17.75
CA CYS A 323 -13.16 -5.33 -19.17
C CYS A 323 -11.66 -5.14 -19.35
N TRP A 324 -11.09 -5.72 -20.41
CA TRP A 324 -9.71 -5.47 -20.81
C TRP A 324 -9.56 -5.57 -22.33
N THR A 325 -8.49 -4.98 -22.85
CA THR A 325 -8.09 -5.14 -24.25
C THR A 325 -6.58 -5.08 -24.39
N THR A 326 -6.05 -5.75 -25.42
CA THR A 326 -4.63 -5.69 -25.77
C THR A 326 -4.45 -4.87 -27.04
N LEU A 327 -3.56 -3.89 -26.96
CA LEU A 327 -3.17 -2.98 -28.03
C LEU A 327 -1.90 -3.54 -28.67
N THR A 328 -2.02 -4.15 -29.86
CA THR A 328 -0.86 -4.59 -30.65
C THR A 328 -0.49 -3.50 -31.66
N PRO A 329 0.80 -3.13 -31.79
CA PRO A 329 1.22 -2.13 -32.77
C PRO A 329 0.77 -2.47 -34.19
N GLY A 330 0.24 -1.47 -34.90
CA GLY A 330 -0.23 -1.63 -36.27
C GLY A 330 -1.56 -2.38 -36.43
N THR A 331 -2.24 -2.74 -35.34
CA THR A 331 -3.59 -3.32 -35.39
C THR A 331 -4.62 -2.37 -34.80
N THR A 332 -5.75 -2.20 -35.50
CA THR A 332 -6.91 -1.54 -34.93
C THR A 332 -7.44 -2.41 -33.78
N PRO A 333 -7.71 -1.85 -32.59
CA PRO A 333 -8.21 -2.61 -31.46
C PRO A 333 -9.45 -3.42 -31.86
N ARG A 334 -9.41 -4.74 -31.65
CA ARG A 334 -10.59 -5.58 -31.85
C ARG A 334 -11.54 -5.32 -30.68
N GLN A 335 -12.58 -4.53 -30.91
CA GLN A 335 -13.61 -4.29 -29.88
C GLN A 335 -14.23 -5.64 -29.46
N GLN A 336 -14.09 -6.00 -28.19
CA GLN A 336 -14.94 -7.04 -27.60
C GLN A 336 -16.35 -6.46 -27.48
N THR A 337 -17.30 -7.01 -28.25
CA THR A 337 -18.69 -6.54 -28.34
C THR A 337 -19.57 -6.96 -27.16
N ASN A 338 -19.03 -7.74 -26.22
CA ASN A 338 -19.76 -8.26 -25.05
C ASN A 338 -19.26 -7.66 -23.72
N ALA A 339 -18.57 -6.53 -23.76
CA ALA A 339 -18.08 -5.88 -22.55
C ALA A 339 -19.25 -5.37 -21.68
N PRO A 340 -19.17 -5.48 -20.35
CA PRO A 340 -20.21 -4.99 -19.47
C PRO A 340 -20.37 -3.46 -19.62
N THR A 341 -21.56 -3.04 -20.02
CA THR A 341 -21.99 -1.63 -20.10
C THR A 341 -22.64 -1.14 -18.81
N THR A 342 -22.54 -1.92 -17.73
CA THR A 342 -23.14 -1.61 -16.45
C THR A 342 -22.51 -0.33 -15.91
N LEU A 343 -23.32 0.71 -15.78
CA LEU A 343 -22.93 1.94 -15.12
C LEU A 343 -22.65 1.67 -13.64
N HIS A 344 -21.56 2.21 -13.15
CA HIS A 344 -21.18 2.19 -11.75
C HIS A 344 -20.67 3.56 -11.32
N PRO A 345 -20.68 3.88 -10.02
CA PRO A 345 -20.05 5.10 -9.53
C PRO A 345 -18.55 5.11 -9.84
N LEU A 346 -17.95 6.30 -9.99
CA LEU A 346 -16.51 6.42 -10.28
C LEU A 346 -15.63 5.76 -9.22
N SER A 347 -16.02 5.77 -7.93
CA SER A 347 -15.44 4.95 -6.85
C SER A 347 -13.93 4.75 -6.92
N GLY A 348 -13.16 5.84 -6.97
CA GLY A 348 -11.70 5.83 -7.09
C GLY A 348 -11.12 6.31 -8.41
N VAL A 349 -11.84 6.23 -9.53
CA VAL A 349 -11.28 6.65 -10.83
C VAL A 349 -11.57 8.12 -11.18
N GLY A 350 -12.34 8.83 -10.34
CA GLY A 350 -12.56 10.28 -10.51
C GLY A 350 -11.26 11.09 -10.51
N LYS A 351 -10.27 10.67 -9.71
CA LYS A 351 -8.95 11.30 -9.64
C LYS A 351 -8.15 11.14 -10.93
N LEU A 352 -8.39 10.09 -11.72
CA LEU A 352 -7.76 9.93 -13.04
C LEU A 352 -8.31 10.96 -14.04
N LEU A 353 -9.62 11.19 -14.05
CA LEU A 353 -10.24 12.22 -14.89
C LEU A 353 -9.78 13.63 -14.47
N ALA A 354 -9.73 13.90 -13.17
CA ALA A 354 -9.20 15.15 -12.63
C ALA A 354 -7.73 15.37 -13.06
N ALA A 355 -6.89 14.34 -12.93
CA ALA A 355 -5.49 14.39 -13.34
C ALA A 355 -5.33 14.73 -14.83
N LEU A 356 -6.14 14.12 -15.70
CA LEU A 356 -6.12 14.38 -17.14
C LEU A 356 -6.55 15.82 -17.46
N ALA A 357 -7.60 16.33 -16.84
CA ALA A 357 -8.03 17.72 -17.06
C ALA A 357 -6.98 18.72 -16.58
N ILE A 358 -6.47 18.55 -15.35
CA ILE A 358 -5.43 19.41 -14.79
C ILE A 358 -4.17 19.39 -15.67
N ALA A 359 -3.67 18.20 -16.04
CA ALA A 359 -2.49 18.08 -16.90
C ALA A 359 -2.73 18.62 -18.32
N GLY A 360 -3.96 18.50 -18.84
CA GLY A 360 -4.35 19.04 -20.13
C GLY A 360 -4.26 20.55 -20.23
N THR A 361 -4.42 21.26 -19.10
CA THR A 361 -4.35 22.73 -19.07
C THR A 361 -2.95 23.31 -19.02
N GLU A 362 -1.91 22.49 -18.90
CA GLU A 362 -0.51 22.94 -18.86
C GLU A 362 -0.13 23.78 -20.11
N THR A 363 -0.77 23.54 -21.26
CA THR A 363 -0.56 24.33 -22.47
C THR A 363 -1.14 25.74 -22.39
N GLU A 364 -2.21 25.94 -21.62
CA GLU A 364 -2.93 27.21 -21.48
C GLU A 364 -2.46 27.99 -20.23
N ASP A 365 -2.22 27.28 -19.12
CA ASP A 365 -1.66 27.80 -17.89
C ASP A 365 -0.49 26.92 -17.41
N PRO A 366 0.74 27.19 -17.90
CA PRO A 366 1.95 26.46 -17.49
C PRO A 366 2.26 26.57 -15.99
N HIS A 367 1.66 27.54 -15.29
CA HIS A 367 1.91 27.78 -13.86
C HIS A 367 0.89 27.08 -12.97
N LEU A 368 -0.17 26.47 -13.51
CA LEU A 368 -1.18 25.80 -12.70
C LEU A 368 -0.57 24.69 -11.83
N LEU A 369 0.29 23.86 -12.42
CA LEU A 369 0.97 22.75 -11.74
C LEU A 369 1.95 23.20 -10.65
N GLU A 370 2.46 24.43 -10.76
CA GLU A 370 3.36 25.06 -9.77
C GLU A 370 2.59 25.78 -8.65
N THR A 371 1.25 25.81 -8.72
CA THR A 371 0.42 26.46 -7.70
C THR A 371 0.67 25.83 -6.33
N PRO A 372 0.92 26.65 -5.28
CA PRO A 372 1.09 26.12 -3.93
C PRO A 372 -0.24 25.56 -3.39
N VAL A 373 -0.17 24.35 -2.87
CA VAL A 373 -1.25 23.64 -2.19
C VAL A 373 -0.85 23.47 -0.73
N MET A 374 -1.41 24.32 0.14
CA MET A 374 -1.21 24.24 1.58
C MET A 374 -2.22 23.27 2.20
N ILE A 375 -1.77 22.20 2.84
CA ILE A 375 -2.57 21.23 3.57
C ILE A 375 -2.60 21.65 5.04
N THR A 376 -3.81 21.83 5.57
CA THR A 376 -4.08 22.33 6.93
C THR A 376 -4.63 21.23 7.85
N ALA A 377 -4.78 21.54 9.14
CA ALA A 377 -5.46 20.66 10.09
C ALA A 377 -6.93 20.42 9.73
N GLU A 378 -7.61 21.41 9.13
CA GLU A 378 -8.99 21.29 8.67
C GLU A 378 -9.10 20.27 7.54
N ASP A 379 -8.23 20.38 6.53
CA ASP A 379 -8.19 19.44 5.39
C ASP A 379 -7.99 17.99 5.88
N ARG A 380 -7.13 17.79 6.88
CA ARG A 380 -6.90 16.47 7.51
C ARG A 380 -8.09 15.97 8.32
N SER A 381 -8.79 16.85 9.02
CA SER A 381 -9.99 16.47 9.78
C SER A 381 -11.16 16.07 8.86
N ALA A 382 -11.18 16.64 7.66
CA ALA A 382 -12.16 16.33 6.62
C ALA A 382 -11.83 15.02 5.88
N ALA A 383 -10.55 14.64 5.82
CA ALA A 383 -10.08 13.43 5.14
C ALA A 383 -10.47 12.12 5.87
N ALA A 384 -11.15 11.22 5.17
CA ALA A 384 -11.46 9.88 5.66
C ALA A 384 -10.31 8.88 5.47
N VAL A 385 -9.38 9.15 4.54
CA VAL A 385 -8.24 8.28 4.21
C VAL A 385 -7.00 9.12 3.86
N GLY A 386 -5.89 8.47 3.53
CA GLY A 386 -4.65 9.13 3.09
C GLY A 386 -3.56 9.15 4.15
N PRO A 387 -2.28 8.94 3.77
CA PRO A 387 -1.15 8.99 4.69
C PRO A 387 -0.96 10.36 5.38
N LEU A 388 -1.23 11.47 4.68
CA LEU A 388 -1.07 12.83 5.22
C LEU A 388 -2.17 13.24 6.19
N ARG A 389 -3.29 12.51 6.26
CA ARG A 389 -4.36 12.73 7.25
C ARG A 389 -3.83 12.79 8.68
N THR A 390 -2.78 12.04 8.97
CA THR A 390 -2.24 11.92 10.32
C THR A 390 -1.12 12.90 10.64
N HIS A 391 -0.68 13.71 9.68
CA HIS A 391 0.39 14.67 9.89
C HIS A 391 -0.01 15.83 10.82
N THR A 392 1.01 16.45 11.37
CA THR A 392 0.95 17.65 12.21
C THR A 392 1.40 18.88 11.41
N GLY A 393 1.10 20.08 11.92
CA GLY A 393 1.50 21.35 11.30
C GLY A 393 0.91 21.63 9.91
N GLU A 394 1.35 22.69 9.24
CA GLU A 394 0.98 22.96 7.85
C GLU A 394 2.01 22.33 6.91
N LEU A 395 1.56 21.86 5.74
CA LEU A 395 2.43 21.30 4.70
C LEU A 395 2.09 21.98 3.37
N THR A 396 3.05 22.62 2.73
CA THR A 396 2.86 23.20 1.39
C THR A 396 3.52 22.30 0.34
N LEU A 397 2.73 21.91 -0.65
CA LEU A 397 3.16 21.15 -1.82
C LEU A 397 2.93 21.96 -3.09
N ARG A 398 3.53 21.55 -4.22
CA ARG A 398 3.06 21.99 -5.54
C ARG A 398 1.80 21.23 -5.92
N LEU A 399 0.96 21.82 -6.78
CA LEU A 399 -0.26 21.16 -7.25
C LEU A 399 0.04 19.84 -7.95
N ALA A 400 1.12 19.76 -8.73
CA ALA A 400 1.58 18.51 -9.34
C ALA A 400 1.93 17.42 -8.29
N ASP A 401 2.57 17.80 -7.18
CA ASP A 401 2.95 16.87 -6.11
C ASP A 401 1.70 16.39 -5.35
N ALA A 402 0.77 17.31 -5.06
CA ALA A 402 -0.51 16.96 -4.44
C ALA A 402 -1.31 16.00 -5.33
N MET A 403 -1.34 16.23 -6.65
CA MET A 403 -1.98 15.31 -7.60
C MET A 403 -1.28 13.95 -7.65
N ALA A 404 0.06 13.92 -7.62
CA ALA A 404 0.82 12.68 -7.57
C ALA A 404 0.47 11.85 -6.31
N LEU A 405 0.32 12.50 -5.15
CA LEU A 405 -0.08 11.83 -3.90
C LEU A 405 -1.52 11.32 -3.94
N VAL A 406 -2.45 12.10 -4.50
CA VAL A 406 -3.85 11.70 -4.68
C VAL A 406 -3.93 10.47 -5.59
N ILE A 407 -3.24 10.48 -6.75
CA ILE A 407 -3.17 9.32 -7.65
C ILE A 407 -2.55 8.10 -6.93
N ALA A 408 -1.39 8.28 -6.30
CA ALA A 408 -0.60 7.18 -5.76
C ALA A 408 -1.18 6.53 -4.50
N THR A 409 -1.90 7.29 -3.66
CA THR A 409 -2.31 6.84 -2.32
C THR A 409 -3.72 7.20 -1.92
N SER A 410 -4.50 7.82 -2.82
CA SER A 410 -5.84 8.35 -2.49
C SER A 410 -5.79 9.34 -1.33
N ASP A 411 -4.75 10.18 -1.26
CA ASP A 411 -4.59 11.09 -0.12
C ASP A 411 -5.68 12.17 -0.10
N ALA A 412 -6.67 11.99 0.80
CA ALA A 412 -7.83 12.87 0.85
C ALA A 412 -7.53 14.25 1.46
N ALA A 413 -6.50 14.37 2.31
CA ALA A 413 -6.11 15.68 2.82
C ALA A 413 -5.50 16.54 1.69
N ALA A 414 -4.66 15.92 0.85
CA ALA A 414 -4.16 16.55 -0.37
C ALA A 414 -5.29 16.84 -1.37
N SER A 415 -6.28 15.97 -1.50
CA SER A 415 -7.41 16.17 -2.43
C SER A 415 -8.27 17.38 -2.06
N VAL A 416 -8.60 17.55 -0.77
CA VAL A 416 -9.38 18.69 -0.26
C VAL A 416 -8.60 20.00 -0.45
N ALA A 417 -7.32 20.01 -0.07
CA ALA A 417 -6.46 21.17 -0.22
C ALA A 417 -6.26 21.56 -1.70
N LEU A 418 -6.09 20.59 -2.60
CA LEU A 418 -5.94 20.79 -4.04
C LEU A 418 -7.18 21.46 -4.63
N ARG A 419 -8.39 21.00 -4.29
CA ARG A 419 -9.64 21.63 -4.78
C ARG A 419 -9.79 23.06 -4.29
N ARG A 420 -9.42 23.33 -3.04
CA ARG A 420 -9.39 24.70 -2.51
C ARG A 420 -8.40 25.57 -3.29
N ALA A 421 -7.22 25.06 -3.64
CA ALA A 421 -6.23 25.78 -4.44
C ALA A 421 -6.73 26.07 -5.87
N LEU A 422 -7.35 25.08 -6.53
CA LEU A 422 -7.97 25.26 -7.86
C LEU A 422 -9.07 26.33 -7.84
N LYS A 423 -9.94 26.33 -6.81
CA LYS A 423 -10.97 27.36 -6.64
C LYS A 423 -10.39 28.76 -6.47
N HIS A 424 -9.27 28.91 -5.75
CA HIS A 424 -8.56 30.19 -5.64
C HIS A 424 -7.97 30.64 -6.97
N ARG A 425 -7.56 29.70 -7.84
CA ARG A 425 -7.13 29.95 -9.21
C ARG A 425 -8.29 30.16 -10.19
N GLN A 426 -9.54 30.16 -9.71
CA GLN A 426 -10.74 30.22 -10.54
C GLN A 426 -10.81 29.11 -11.60
N TYR A 427 -10.20 27.96 -11.29
CA TYR A 427 -10.22 26.79 -12.15
C TYR A 427 -11.42 25.91 -11.79
N ASP A 428 -12.39 25.80 -12.70
CA ASP A 428 -13.56 24.93 -12.54
C ASP A 428 -13.20 23.50 -12.99
N LEU A 429 -12.88 22.65 -12.02
CA LEU A 429 -12.46 21.28 -12.29
C LEU A 429 -13.57 20.42 -12.92
N VAL A 430 -14.82 20.63 -12.51
CA VAL A 430 -15.96 19.84 -13.03
C VAL A 430 -16.21 20.20 -14.48
N GLU A 431 -16.21 21.50 -14.81
CA GLU A 431 -16.39 21.95 -16.18
C GLU A 431 -15.23 21.52 -17.08
N ALA A 432 -13.98 21.66 -16.62
CA ALA A 432 -12.81 21.21 -17.36
C ALA A 432 -12.86 19.71 -17.70
N VAL A 433 -13.32 18.87 -16.76
CA VAL A 433 -13.48 17.43 -16.99
C VAL A 433 -14.65 17.12 -17.93
N ARG A 434 -15.76 17.88 -17.85
CA ARG A 434 -16.87 17.74 -18.81
C ARG A 434 -16.43 18.09 -20.23
N SER A 435 -15.70 19.19 -20.41
CA SER A 435 -15.13 19.57 -21.70
C SER A 435 -14.16 18.52 -22.23
N LEU A 436 -13.34 17.92 -21.35
CA LEU A 436 -12.47 16.79 -21.71
C LEU A 436 -13.29 15.59 -22.20
N ILE A 437 -14.32 15.16 -21.45
CA ILE A 437 -15.18 14.03 -21.83
C ILE A 437 -15.88 14.30 -23.17
N GLU A 438 -16.37 15.52 -23.38
CA GLU A 438 -17.00 15.93 -24.64
C GLU A 438 -16.00 15.86 -25.81
N SER A 439 -14.81 16.44 -25.64
CA SER A 439 -13.74 16.40 -26.65
C SER A 439 -13.35 14.96 -27.01
N LEU A 440 -13.21 14.09 -26.01
CA LEU A 440 -12.90 12.68 -26.23
C LEU A 440 -14.01 11.98 -27.00
N SER A 441 -15.27 12.27 -26.67
CA SER A 441 -16.46 11.69 -27.32
C SER A 441 -16.67 12.18 -28.76
N GLN A 442 -16.16 13.37 -29.12
CA GLN A 442 -16.20 13.89 -30.49
C GLN A 442 -15.16 13.21 -31.40
N THR A 443 -13.98 12.87 -30.88
CA THR A 443 -12.90 12.24 -31.68
C THR A 443 -13.18 10.77 -31.99
N ALA A 444 -13.89 10.09 -31.10
CA ALA A 444 -14.49 8.76 -31.28
C ALA A 444 -15.55 8.58 -30.18
N PRO A 445 -16.52 7.66 -30.28
CA PRO A 445 -17.47 7.36 -29.19
C PRO A 445 -16.74 6.68 -28.01
N MET A 446 -15.84 7.42 -27.35
CA MET A 446 -14.89 6.89 -26.37
C MET A 446 -15.51 6.82 -24.98
N LEU A 447 -16.34 7.80 -24.60
CA LEU A 447 -16.82 7.97 -23.23
C LEU A 447 -18.33 8.26 -23.14
N GLU A 448 -19.16 7.54 -23.90
CA GLU A 448 -20.61 7.79 -23.98
C GLU A 448 -21.36 7.58 -22.64
N GLN A 449 -20.76 6.84 -21.71
CA GLN A 449 -21.35 6.43 -20.44
C GLN A 449 -20.74 7.15 -19.23
N THR A 450 -19.62 7.84 -19.42
CA THR A 450 -18.90 8.53 -18.36
C THR A 450 -19.51 9.90 -18.12
N VAL A 451 -20.00 10.13 -16.90
CA VAL A 451 -20.62 11.40 -16.50
C VAL A 451 -20.03 11.84 -15.17
N VAL A 452 -19.52 13.07 -15.12
CA VAL A 452 -19.11 13.73 -13.88
C VAL A 452 -20.20 14.69 -13.41
N THR A 453 -20.71 14.43 -12.21
CA THR A 453 -21.84 15.16 -11.65
C THR A 453 -21.38 16.32 -10.76
N ALA A 454 -20.36 16.10 -9.93
CA ALA A 454 -19.85 17.10 -9.01
C ALA A 454 -18.42 16.78 -8.54
N GLU A 455 -17.84 17.70 -7.77
CA GLU A 455 -16.71 17.39 -6.90
C GLU A 455 -17.15 16.48 -5.74
N GLU A 456 -16.24 15.66 -5.25
CA GLU A 456 -16.39 14.91 -4.00
C GLU A 456 -16.69 15.86 -2.81
N GLU A 457 -17.52 15.46 -1.84
CA GLU A 457 -17.71 16.28 -0.64
C GLU A 457 -16.38 16.42 0.14
N ALA A 458 -16.14 17.59 0.74
CA ALA A 458 -14.91 17.79 1.52
C ALA A 458 -14.90 16.94 2.79
N GLN A 459 -16.05 16.88 3.48
CA GLN A 459 -16.19 16.12 4.71
C GLN A 459 -16.30 14.63 4.41
N GLY A 460 -15.41 13.83 5.03
CA GLY A 460 -15.34 12.40 4.76
C GLY A 460 -14.69 12.06 3.41
N ALA A 461 -13.91 12.99 2.83
CA ALA A 461 -13.29 12.79 1.53
C ALA A 461 -12.42 11.52 1.50
N THR A 462 -12.50 10.81 0.39
CA THR A 462 -11.78 9.56 0.12
C THR A 462 -10.64 9.72 -0.89
N GLY A 463 -10.48 10.93 -1.45
CA GLY A 463 -9.41 11.21 -2.40
C GLY A 463 -9.82 11.04 -3.86
N ASP A 464 -11.11 10.86 -4.13
CA ASP A 464 -11.63 10.63 -5.48
C ASP A 464 -11.68 11.92 -6.31
N LEU A 465 -11.66 13.10 -5.66
CA LEU A 465 -11.79 14.45 -6.24
C LEU A 465 -13.14 14.73 -6.91
N LEU A 466 -13.65 13.78 -7.69
CA LEU A 466 -14.83 13.89 -8.53
C LEU A 466 -15.74 12.68 -8.31
N ILE A 467 -17.04 12.95 -8.29
CA ILE A 467 -18.10 11.94 -8.24
C ILE A 467 -18.88 11.92 -9.55
N GLY A 468 -19.48 10.78 -9.85
CA GLY A 468 -20.11 10.54 -11.13
C GLY A 468 -20.30 9.07 -11.41
N GLN A 469 -20.54 8.73 -12.66
CA GLN A 469 -20.71 7.36 -13.14
C GLN A 469 -19.80 7.08 -14.33
N SER A 470 -19.44 5.82 -14.51
CA SER A 470 -18.68 5.32 -15.65
C SER A 470 -19.03 3.85 -15.88
N SER A 471 -18.47 3.25 -16.93
CA SER A 471 -18.42 1.79 -17.10
C SER A 471 -16.98 1.31 -17.27
N PRO A 472 -16.70 0.01 -17.07
CA PRO A 472 -15.37 -0.54 -17.33
C PRO A 472 -14.96 -0.39 -18.80
N GLN A 473 -15.92 -0.40 -19.73
CA GLN A 473 -15.66 -0.23 -21.16
C GLN A 473 -15.15 1.18 -21.48
N ASP A 474 -15.79 2.23 -20.95
CA ASP A 474 -15.35 3.61 -21.12
C ASP A 474 -13.97 3.84 -20.50
N LEU A 475 -13.72 3.27 -19.31
CA LEU A 475 -12.41 3.35 -18.68
C LEU A 475 -11.32 2.66 -19.51
N VAL A 476 -11.59 1.49 -20.09
CA VAL A 476 -10.66 0.83 -21.02
C VAL A 476 -10.37 1.70 -22.25
N ARG A 477 -11.37 2.40 -22.79
CA ARG A 477 -11.20 3.34 -23.92
C ARG A 477 -10.35 4.54 -23.51
N LEU A 478 -10.59 5.12 -22.33
CA LEU A 478 -9.78 6.20 -21.77
C LEU A 478 -8.32 5.78 -21.62
N LEU A 479 -8.06 4.62 -21.01
CA LEU A 479 -6.71 4.09 -20.81
C LEU A 479 -6.02 3.78 -22.15
N THR A 480 -6.78 3.35 -23.16
CA THR A 480 -6.27 3.15 -24.51
C THR A 480 -5.80 4.47 -25.12
N ALA A 481 -6.62 5.52 -25.08
CA ALA A 481 -6.25 6.85 -25.54
C ALA A 481 -5.01 7.38 -24.80
N LEU A 482 -4.99 7.22 -23.48
CA LEU A 482 -3.87 7.62 -22.62
C LEU A 482 -2.58 6.88 -22.98
N ALA A 483 -2.62 5.55 -23.14
CA ALA A 483 -1.47 4.74 -23.50
C ALA A 483 -0.92 5.11 -24.89
N GLN A 484 -1.81 5.40 -25.85
CA GLN A 484 -1.42 5.83 -27.19
C GLN A 484 -0.79 7.22 -27.19
N ALA A 485 -1.45 8.19 -26.55
CA ALA A 485 -0.96 9.57 -26.45
C ALA A 485 0.39 9.65 -25.70
N GLY A 486 0.59 8.81 -24.69
CA GLY A 486 1.85 8.69 -23.94
C GLY A 486 2.92 7.84 -24.62
N GLY A 487 2.68 7.36 -25.85
CA GLY A 487 3.68 6.63 -26.63
C GLY A 487 3.97 5.21 -26.16
N LEU A 488 3.10 4.58 -25.36
CA LEU A 488 3.29 3.20 -24.90
C LEU A 488 3.08 2.15 -25.99
N THR A 489 2.39 2.50 -27.09
CA THR A 489 1.97 1.56 -28.15
C THR A 489 2.61 1.80 -29.53
N LEU A 490 3.39 2.86 -29.71
CA LEU A 490 3.91 3.26 -31.04
C LEU A 490 5.28 2.63 -31.34
N PRO A 491 5.55 2.22 -32.61
CA PRO A 491 6.90 1.92 -33.06
C PRO A 491 7.73 3.22 -33.12
N THR A 492 9.01 3.13 -32.73
CA THR A 492 9.98 4.24 -32.60
C THR A 492 10.43 4.89 -33.90
N SER A 493 9.61 4.93 -34.96
CA SER A 493 10.02 5.66 -36.17
C SER A 493 9.97 7.18 -35.89
N PRO A 494 11.09 7.91 -36.03
CA PRO A 494 11.14 9.36 -35.78
C PRO A 494 10.15 10.14 -36.65
N ASP A 495 9.93 9.69 -37.88
CA ASP A 495 9.12 10.40 -38.88
C ASP A 495 7.60 10.32 -38.61
N ALA A 496 7.14 9.42 -37.73
CA ALA A 496 5.73 9.29 -37.37
C ALA A 496 5.32 10.13 -36.14
N GLN A 497 6.27 10.82 -35.50
CA GLN A 497 6.06 11.45 -34.18
C GLN A 497 5.47 12.86 -34.24
N GLU A 498 5.60 13.60 -35.34
CA GLU A 498 5.12 14.99 -35.45
C GLU A 498 3.66 15.11 -35.93
N GLU A 499 3.14 14.17 -36.72
CA GLU A 499 1.78 14.28 -37.31
C GLU A 499 0.64 13.75 -36.40
N GLN A 500 0.93 13.15 -35.24
CA GLN A 500 -0.07 12.45 -34.42
C GLN A 500 -0.42 13.12 -33.07
N GLY A 501 0.01 14.37 -32.86
CA GLY A 501 0.02 15.07 -31.56
C GLY A 501 -1.30 15.25 -30.79
N SER A 502 -2.45 14.82 -31.31
CA SER A 502 -3.73 14.85 -30.57
C SER A 502 -4.72 13.75 -30.93
N ALA A 503 -4.25 12.60 -31.45
CA ALA A 503 -5.10 11.60 -32.13
C ALA A 503 -6.28 11.04 -31.31
N ALA A 504 -6.36 11.34 -30.01
CA ALA A 504 -7.50 10.98 -29.16
C ALA A 504 -7.83 12.07 -28.12
N GLY A 505 -7.70 13.36 -28.45
CA GLY A 505 -8.09 14.48 -27.55
C GLY A 505 -7.24 14.66 -26.28
N ILE A 506 -6.28 13.78 -26.01
CA ILE A 506 -5.29 13.91 -24.92
C ILE A 506 -3.96 14.36 -25.53
N SER A 507 -3.39 15.46 -25.02
CA SER A 507 -2.06 15.90 -25.45
C SER A 507 -0.97 14.94 -24.95
N ARG A 508 0.11 14.81 -25.70
CA ARG A 508 1.24 13.95 -25.32
C ARG A 508 1.83 14.33 -23.96
N THR A 509 2.01 15.63 -23.70
CA THR A 509 2.53 16.14 -22.43
C THR A 509 1.62 15.77 -21.25
N ALA A 510 0.30 15.92 -21.41
CA ALA A 510 -0.65 15.52 -20.36
C ALA A 510 -0.62 14.01 -20.13
N ALA A 511 -0.55 13.22 -21.21
CA ALA A 511 -0.46 11.77 -21.13
C ALA A 511 0.81 11.30 -20.42
N GLU A 512 1.98 11.82 -20.80
CA GLU A 512 3.27 11.52 -20.16
C GLU A 512 3.26 11.88 -18.67
N ARG A 513 2.64 13.02 -18.30
CA ARG A 513 2.49 13.44 -16.91
C ARG A 513 1.62 12.48 -16.10
N VAL A 514 0.42 12.17 -16.59
CA VAL A 514 -0.52 11.29 -15.90
C VAL A 514 0.04 9.87 -15.79
N LEU A 515 0.68 9.36 -16.85
CA LEU A 515 1.40 8.08 -16.79
C LEU A 515 2.57 8.15 -15.80
N GLY A 516 3.29 9.27 -15.69
CA GLY A 516 4.28 9.49 -14.65
C GLY A 516 3.71 9.30 -13.24
N TRP A 517 2.56 9.92 -12.95
CA TRP A 517 1.85 9.75 -11.67
C TRP A 517 1.38 8.31 -11.45
N MET A 518 0.78 7.69 -12.48
CA MET A 518 0.28 6.31 -12.39
C MET A 518 1.39 5.27 -12.19
N ALA A 519 2.58 5.50 -12.74
CA ALA A 519 3.74 4.61 -12.56
C ALA A 519 4.27 4.60 -11.12
N GLY A 520 4.10 5.73 -10.43
CA GLY A 520 4.48 5.91 -9.03
C GLY A 520 3.54 5.22 -8.04
N VAL A 521 2.37 4.76 -8.50
CA VAL A 521 1.35 4.12 -7.66
C VAL A 521 1.90 2.82 -7.09
N PHE A 522 1.80 2.75 -5.78
CA PHE A 522 1.93 1.52 -5.04
C PHE A 522 0.52 1.05 -4.74
N GLU A 523 0.02 0.09 -5.50
CA GLU A 523 -1.36 -0.42 -5.36
C GLU A 523 -1.33 -1.70 -4.51
N PRO A 524 -1.55 -1.61 -3.18
CA PRO A 524 -1.67 -2.79 -2.34
C PRO A 524 -3.01 -3.51 -2.55
N THR A 525 -3.90 -2.94 -3.34
CA THR A 525 -5.31 -3.34 -3.47
C THR A 525 -5.85 -2.91 -4.84
N GLY A 526 -6.14 -3.86 -5.72
CA GLY A 526 -6.75 -3.62 -7.03
C GLY A 526 -6.07 -4.43 -8.14
N LEU A 527 -6.21 -4.02 -9.41
CA LEU A 527 -5.80 -4.84 -10.56
C LEU A 527 -4.29 -5.12 -10.55
N ALA A 528 -3.45 -4.17 -10.15
CA ALA A 528 -2.01 -4.42 -10.14
C ALA A 528 -1.53 -5.34 -9.01
N TYR A 529 -2.40 -5.64 -8.04
CA TYR A 529 -2.06 -6.41 -6.83
C TYR A 529 -1.59 -7.84 -7.14
N GLY A 530 -2.15 -8.45 -8.19
CA GLY A 530 -1.82 -9.81 -8.62
C GLY A 530 -0.73 -9.90 -9.69
N LEU A 531 -0.12 -8.79 -10.10
CA LEU A 531 0.89 -8.83 -11.16
C LEU A 531 2.18 -9.53 -10.69
N PRO A 532 2.83 -10.32 -11.57
CA PRO A 532 4.07 -10.99 -11.21
C PRO A 532 5.21 -10.01 -10.91
N GLY A 533 6.09 -10.42 -10.00
CA GLY A 533 7.40 -9.80 -9.80
C GLY A 533 7.45 -8.63 -8.82
N TYR A 534 8.68 -8.26 -8.48
CA TYR A 534 9.04 -7.10 -7.65
C TYR A 534 10.50 -6.72 -7.95
N GLY A 535 10.93 -5.53 -7.52
CA GLY A 535 12.28 -5.03 -7.76
C GLY A 535 12.69 -5.16 -9.25
N PRO A 536 13.84 -5.77 -9.57
CA PRO A 536 14.32 -5.89 -10.96
C PRO A 536 13.46 -6.77 -11.86
N ASN A 537 12.52 -7.56 -11.32
CA ASN A 537 11.60 -8.40 -12.10
C ASN A 537 10.16 -7.84 -12.08
N ARG A 538 9.95 -6.58 -11.67
CA ARG A 538 8.62 -5.96 -11.62
C ARG A 538 8.09 -5.77 -13.05
N VAL A 539 6.89 -6.29 -13.28
CA VAL A 539 6.14 -6.00 -14.50
C VAL A 539 5.85 -4.49 -14.58
N PRO A 540 6.16 -3.81 -15.69
CA PRO A 540 5.77 -2.42 -15.89
C PRO A 540 4.24 -2.29 -15.78
N GLN A 541 3.81 -1.37 -14.92
CA GLN A 541 2.40 -1.13 -14.64
C GLN A 541 2.14 0.36 -14.42
N TRP A 542 0.95 0.78 -14.79
CA TRP A 542 0.37 2.08 -14.46
C TRP A 542 -1.04 1.83 -13.97
N SER A 543 -1.36 2.20 -12.75
CA SER A 543 -2.67 1.87 -12.18
C SER A 543 -3.23 2.98 -11.32
N VAL A 544 -4.55 2.92 -11.12
CA VAL A 544 -5.31 3.77 -10.21
C VAL A 544 -6.41 2.89 -9.60
N SER A 545 -6.59 2.93 -8.29
CA SER A 545 -7.67 2.25 -7.60
C SER A 545 -8.47 3.23 -6.74
N GLY A 546 -9.63 2.79 -6.26
CA GLY A 546 -10.40 3.43 -5.18
C GLY A 546 -10.36 2.64 -3.88
N LEU A 547 -9.69 1.49 -3.88
CA LEU A 547 -9.61 0.58 -2.74
C LEU A 547 -8.48 0.94 -1.78
N GLU A 548 -7.57 1.84 -2.18
CA GLU A 548 -6.45 2.23 -1.30
C GLU A 548 -7.03 2.85 -0.02
N LEU A 549 -6.62 2.31 1.14
CA LEU A 549 -6.90 2.87 2.47
C LEU A 549 -8.35 2.83 2.99
N ARG A 550 -9.32 2.31 2.23
CA ARG A 550 -10.69 2.16 2.74
C ARG A 550 -10.80 0.91 3.62
N SER A 551 -10.82 1.09 4.95
CA SER A 551 -11.01 -0.01 5.92
C SER A 551 -12.45 -0.52 6.02
N SER A 552 -13.41 0.18 5.40
CA SER A 552 -14.85 -0.13 5.46
C SER A 552 -15.49 0.01 4.10
N GLY A 553 -16.44 -0.89 3.81
CA GLY A 553 -17.22 -0.97 2.58
C GLY A 553 -17.72 0.39 2.13
N SER A 554 -17.18 0.88 1.01
CA SER A 554 -17.80 1.95 0.27
C SER A 554 -19.16 1.43 -0.19
N ALA A 555 -20.26 2.06 0.20
CA ALA A 555 -21.59 1.70 -0.34
C ALA A 555 -21.64 1.81 -1.88
N GLU A 556 -20.68 2.54 -2.47
CA GLU A 556 -20.55 2.78 -3.89
C GLU A 556 -19.60 1.80 -4.60
N GLY A 557 -19.02 0.84 -3.87
CA GLY A 557 -18.03 -0.10 -4.41
C GLY A 557 -16.65 0.51 -4.65
N TRP A 558 -15.87 -0.15 -5.50
CA TRP A 558 -14.48 0.19 -5.83
C TRP A 558 -14.17 -0.04 -7.29
N SER A 559 -13.53 0.93 -7.93
CA SER A 559 -13.00 0.80 -9.28
C SER A 559 -11.48 0.73 -9.27
N SER A 560 -10.92 -0.05 -10.18
CA SER A 560 -9.47 -0.13 -10.41
C SER A 560 -9.19 -0.21 -11.91
N VAL A 561 -8.14 0.45 -12.33
CA VAL A 561 -7.67 0.51 -13.72
C VAL A 561 -6.19 0.16 -13.79
N LEU A 562 -5.78 -0.49 -14.88
CA LEU A 562 -4.44 -0.98 -15.09
C LEU A 562 -4.03 -0.83 -16.55
N ILE A 563 -2.82 -0.34 -16.78
CA ILE A 563 -2.07 -0.49 -18.03
C ILE A 563 -0.84 -1.33 -17.70
N THR A 564 -0.53 -2.35 -18.49
CA THR A 564 0.63 -3.21 -18.28
C THR A 564 1.22 -3.72 -19.59
N ARG A 565 2.51 -4.07 -19.56
CA ARG A 565 3.25 -4.69 -20.67
C ARG A 565 4.31 -5.65 -20.15
N GLN A 566 4.85 -6.50 -21.01
CA GLN A 566 5.94 -7.40 -20.64
C GLN A 566 7.25 -6.64 -20.35
N GLN A 567 8.05 -7.18 -19.44
CA GLN A 567 9.37 -6.66 -19.11
C GLN A 567 10.40 -7.13 -20.14
N GLY A 568 11.40 -6.29 -20.44
CA GLY A 568 12.56 -6.67 -21.26
C GLY A 568 12.34 -6.69 -22.78
N VAL A 569 11.17 -6.28 -23.27
CA VAL A 569 10.89 -6.20 -24.70
C VAL A 569 10.81 -4.74 -25.14
N GLY A 570 11.49 -4.42 -26.26
CA GLY A 570 11.63 -3.05 -26.78
C GLY A 570 10.30 -2.41 -27.20
N PRO A 571 10.32 -1.12 -27.56
CA PRO A 571 9.15 -0.43 -28.12
C PRO A 571 8.63 -1.21 -29.34
N GLY A 572 7.33 -1.57 -29.33
CA GLY A 572 6.72 -2.44 -30.34
C GLY A 572 6.08 -3.74 -29.80
N VAL A 573 6.04 -3.95 -28.48
CA VAL A 573 5.24 -5.01 -27.86
C VAL A 573 3.90 -4.49 -27.39
N GLY A 574 2.89 -5.36 -27.48
CA GLY A 574 1.54 -5.00 -27.09
C GLY A 574 1.41 -4.58 -25.63
N VAL A 575 0.49 -3.67 -25.38
CA VAL A 575 0.11 -3.20 -24.03
C VAL A 575 -1.28 -3.72 -23.73
N THR A 576 -1.52 -4.22 -22.52
CA THR A 576 -2.87 -4.52 -22.05
C THR A 576 -3.36 -3.37 -21.19
N VAL A 577 -4.60 -2.96 -21.43
CA VAL A 577 -5.33 -2.06 -20.54
C VAL A 577 -6.55 -2.78 -19.98
N ALA A 578 -6.86 -2.56 -18.71
CA ALA A 578 -7.93 -3.21 -18.01
C ALA A 578 -8.62 -2.26 -17.04
N ALA A 579 -9.92 -2.46 -16.82
CA ALA A 579 -10.71 -1.76 -15.84
C ALA A 579 -11.68 -2.73 -15.17
N ALA A 580 -11.86 -2.58 -13.87
CA ALA A 580 -12.79 -3.36 -13.07
C ALA A 580 -13.59 -2.45 -12.14
N HIS A 581 -14.83 -2.84 -11.87
CA HIS A 581 -15.62 -2.33 -10.76
C HIS A 581 -16.13 -3.49 -9.92
N PHE A 582 -15.92 -3.38 -8.61
CA PHE A 582 -16.41 -4.30 -7.60
C PHE A 582 -17.49 -3.58 -6.78
N SER A 583 -18.73 -4.06 -6.85
CA SER A 583 -19.87 -3.50 -6.12
C SER A 583 -19.64 -3.62 -4.60
N GLY A 584 -19.90 -2.54 -3.87
CA GLY A 584 -19.84 -2.56 -2.41
C GLY A 584 -21.17 -3.05 -1.87
N ASP A 585 -21.31 -4.35 -1.61
CA ASP A 585 -22.57 -4.86 -1.07
C ASP A 585 -22.82 -4.28 0.34
N THR A 586 -23.99 -3.67 0.51
CA THR A 586 -24.52 -3.10 1.77
C THR A 586 -24.87 -4.16 2.82
N GLY A 587 -24.76 -5.45 2.46
CA GLY A 587 -25.29 -6.59 3.19
C GLY A 587 -24.37 -7.33 4.17
N SER A 588 -23.20 -6.84 4.57
CA SER A 588 -22.54 -7.18 5.86
C SER A 588 -21.18 -6.50 5.98
N ALA A 589 -21.06 -5.53 6.90
CA ALA A 589 -19.85 -4.75 7.13
C ALA A 589 -18.68 -5.52 7.80
N GLN A 590 -18.67 -6.86 7.72
CA GLN A 590 -17.72 -7.69 8.45
C GLN A 590 -16.86 -8.51 7.47
N CYS A 591 -15.57 -8.18 7.41
CA CYS A 591 -14.51 -8.99 6.79
C CYS A 591 -14.39 -8.97 5.25
N LEU A 592 -14.39 -7.77 4.63
CA LEU A 592 -14.40 -7.62 3.17
C LEU A 592 -13.15 -6.95 2.56
N SER A 593 -12.06 -6.67 3.28
CA SER A 593 -10.93 -5.95 2.63
C SER A 593 -10.06 -6.85 1.72
N GLN A 594 -9.89 -8.13 2.07
CA GLN A 594 -9.07 -9.06 1.30
C GLN A 594 -9.77 -9.62 0.05
N ARG A 595 -11.07 -9.94 0.11
CA ARG A 595 -11.79 -10.52 -1.04
C ARG A 595 -11.77 -9.64 -2.30
N PRO A 596 -12.08 -8.32 -2.26
CA PRO A 596 -11.99 -7.45 -3.42
C PRO A 596 -10.55 -7.31 -3.92
N ALA A 597 -9.55 -7.22 -3.02
CA ALA A 597 -8.15 -7.12 -3.42
C ALA A 597 -7.68 -8.40 -4.12
N GLU A 598 -8.04 -9.58 -3.61
CA GLU A 598 -7.78 -10.89 -4.22
C GLU A 598 -8.45 -11.00 -5.59
N THR A 599 -9.76 -10.76 -5.66
CA THR A 599 -10.51 -10.83 -6.91
C THR A 599 -9.96 -9.87 -7.96
N LEU A 600 -9.72 -8.61 -7.61
CA LEU A 600 -9.12 -7.63 -8.53
C LEU A 600 -7.70 -8.05 -8.93
N GLY A 601 -6.89 -8.59 -8.02
CA GLY A 601 -5.57 -9.10 -8.33
C GLY A 601 -5.59 -10.26 -9.33
N GLU A 602 -6.52 -11.20 -9.18
CA GLU A 602 -6.72 -12.31 -10.12
C GLU A 602 -7.15 -11.81 -11.51
N LEU A 603 -8.04 -10.81 -11.58
CA LEU A 603 -8.45 -10.19 -12.83
C LEU A 603 -7.29 -9.46 -13.53
N GLY A 604 -6.48 -8.72 -12.77
CA GLY A 604 -5.30 -8.06 -13.30
C GLY A 604 -4.25 -9.04 -13.82
N LEU A 605 -4.05 -10.16 -13.13
CA LEU A 605 -3.20 -11.25 -13.61
C LEU A 605 -3.75 -11.86 -14.91
N ALA A 606 -5.06 -12.07 -15.00
CA ALA A 606 -5.70 -12.57 -16.22
C ALA A 606 -5.49 -11.59 -17.40
N ALA A 607 -5.62 -10.29 -17.17
CA ALA A 607 -5.32 -9.26 -18.17
C ALA A 607 -3.84 -9.28 -18.59
N TYR A 608 -2.92 -9.41 -17.64
CA TYR A 608 -1.49 -9.52 -17.95
C TYR A 608 -1.17 -10.77 -18.78
N ARG A 609 -1.73 -11.93 -18.43
CA ARG A 609 -1.53 -13.20 -19.16
C ARG A 609 -2.07 -13.19 -20.58
N ALA A 610 -3.03 -12.32 -20.87
CA ALA A 610 -3.50 -12.15 -22.24
C ALA A 610 -2.45 -11.52 -23.18
N LEU A 611 -1.38 -10.91 -22.64
CA LEU A 611 -0.27 -10.42 -23.45
C LEU A 611 0.44 -11.58 -24.17
N PRO A 612 0.63 -11.51 -25.50
CA PRO A 612 1.35 -12.54 -26.25
C PRO A 612 2.76 -12.78 -25.67
N GLY A 613 3.05 -13.99 -25.20
CA GLY A 613 4.35 -14.36 -24.64
C GLY A 613 4.50 -14.25 -23.11
N ALA A 614 3.42 -13.91 -22.38
CA ALA A 614 3.49 -13.70 -20.93
C ALA A 614 3.92 -14.98 -20.19
N ASP A 615 3.60 -16.14 -20.76
CA ASP A 615 3.93 -17.47 -20.22
C ASP A 615 5.43 -17.83 -20.27
N ARG A 616 6.27 -17.10 -21.03
CA ARG A 616 7.71 -17.41 -21.17
C ARG A 616 8.56 -16.87 -20.01
N LEU A 617 8.27 -15.67 -19.53
CA LEU A 617 9.02 -15.05 -18.42
C LEU A 617 8.84 -15.81 -17.09
N ALA A 618 7.72 -16.51 -16.91
CA ALA A 618 7.49 -17.36 -15.74
C ALA A 618 8.40 -18.61 -15.70
N ARG A 619 8.92 -19.05 -16.85
CA ARG A 619 9.77 -20.24 -16.98
C ARG A 619 11.26 -19.90 -17.08
N ASP A 620 11.60 -18.84 -17.82
CA ASP A 620 13.00 -18.46 -18.07
C ASP A 620 13.69 -17.85 -16.83
N GLY A 621 12.93 -17.42 -15.83
CA GLY A 621 13.46 -16.98 -14.52
C GLY A 621 14.01 -18.13 -13.66
N GLU A 622 13.64 -19.38 -13.95
CA GLU A 622 14.20 -20.58 -13.32
C GLU A 622 15.36 -21.18 -14.14
N ASP A 623 15.33 -21.05 -15.47
CA ASP A 623 16.28 -21.74 -16.38
C ASP A 623 17.61 -20.99 -16.66
N LEU A 624 17.77 -19.73 -16.24
CA LEU A 624 19.05 -19.00 -16.38
C LEU A 624 20.07 -19.32 -15.25
N ALA A 625 19.88 -20.42 -14.51
CA ALA A 625 20.72 -20.80 -13.37
C ALA A 625 21.17 -22.28 -13.41
N GLY A 626 21.49 -22.80 -14.60
CA GLY A 626 22.38 -23.97 -14.74
C GLY A 626 23.83 -23.65 -14.40
#